data_AF-A0A4C1Y2M6-F1
#
_entry.id   AF-A0A4C1Y2M6-F1
#
_cell.length_a   1.000
_cell.length_b   1.000
_cell.length_c   1.000
_cell.angle_alpha   90.00
_cell.angle_beta   90.00
_cell.angle_gamma   90.00
#
_symmetry.space_group_name_H-M   'P 1'
#
loop_
_entity.id
_entity.type
_entity.pdbx_description
1 polymer ?
#
loop_
_entity_poly.entity_id
_entity_poly.type
_entity_poly.pdbx_seq_one_letter_code
_entity_poly.pdbx_strand_id
1 'polypeptide(L)'
;MINSKSWCGGTEEEYQTQHFGFGTQRFQIAMRQMIEQKITLCVKQMEVHLAKSLDLNDTDKITLKRSCDKLICLYFEKAEPFLEEIDSEIEKILNIPANVLLPQDEVQLQQLSDAEYSTLKNEVDELRKRVERGALMDALLSAEDEELASVENVCEMAKQNMAEVDMMFNFFNDHESVKAVQNATQFLRANIPFLKQINNFEFDNAS
;
A
#
# COMPACT_ATOMS: atom_id res chain seq x y z
N MET A 1 20.95 49.16 -9.72
CA MET A 1 20.31 47.89 -9.32
C MET A 1 19.12 48.27 -8.48
N ILE A 2 17.97 47.75 -8.86
CA ILE A 2 16.72 47.85 -8.14
C ILE A 2 16.90 47.12 -6.82
N ASN A 3 16.60 47.80 -5.72
CA ASN A 3 16.72 47.19 -4.42
C ASN A 3 15.67 46.07 -4.31
N SER A 4 16.11 44.88 -3.94
CA SER A 4 15.23 43.75 -3.66
C SER A 4 15.51 43.29 -2.24
N LYS A 5 14.45 43.13 -1.45
CA LYS A 5 14.57 42.54 -0.12
C LYS A 5 15.10 41.11 -0.26
N SER A 6 16.04 40.73 0.60
CA SER A 6 16.54 39.36 0.66
C SER A 6 15.41 38.41 1.06
N TRP A 7 15.28 37.28 0.37
CA TRP A 7 14.34 36.23 0.73
C TRP A 7 14.57 35.79 2.18
N CYS A 8 13.53 35.88 3.00
CA CYS A 8 13.62 35.56 4.43
C CYS A 8 13.04 34.17 4.77
N GLY A 9 12.43 33.47 3.80
CA GLY A 9 12.10 32.04 3.90
C GLY A 9 11.35 31.63 5.17
N GLY A 10 10.48 32.49 5.70
CA GLY A 10 9.78 32.29 6.96
C GLY A 10 8.44 31.57 6.81
N THR A 11 7.89 31.15 7.96
CA THR A 11 6.56 30.54 8.14
C THR A 11 5.40 31.40 7.62
N GLU A 12 5.60 32.70 7.40
CA GLU A 12 4.56 33.64 6.93
C GLU A 12 4.11 33.39 5.49
N GLU A 13 4.91 32.69 4.67
CA GLU A 13 4.58 32.37 3.26
C GLU A 13 4.33 30.88 3.00
N GLU A 14 4.43 30.02 4.02
CA GLU A 14 4.35 28.57 3.84
C GLU A 14 2.99 28.14 3.28
N TYR A 15 1.93 28.75 3.80
CA TYR A 15 0.55 28.44 3.39
C TYR A 15 0.26 28.83 1.95
N GLN A 16 0.73 30.02 1.55
CA GLN A 16 0.66 30.52 0.18
C GLN A 16 1.51 29.65 -0.75
N THR A 17 2.70 29.23 -0.30
CA THR A 17 3.59 28.36 -1.07
C THR A 17 2.99 26.98 -1.28
N GLN A 18 2.31 26.40 -0.29
CA GLN A 18 1.58 25.14 -0.43
C GLN A 18 0.49 25.23 -1.50
N HIS A 19 -0.25 26.34 -1.53
CA HIS A 19 -1.32 26.53 -2.50
C HIS A 19 -0.83 26.82 -3.92
N PHE A 20 0.09 27.76 -4.08
CA PHE A 20 0.53 28.26 -5.39
C PHE A 20 1.73 27.49 -5.97
N GLY A 21 2.46 26.74 -5.14
CA GLY A 21 3.70 26.05 -5.53
C GLY A 21 4.93 26.96 -5.63
N PHE A 22 4.80 28.24 -5.30
CA PHE A 22 5.88 29.21 -5.22
C PHE A 22 5.59 30.25 -4.14
N GLY A 23 6.64 30.83 -3.55
CA GLY A 23 6.51 31.88 -2.54
C GLY A 23 6.34 33.28 -3.15
N THR A 24 5.53 34.12 -2.50
CA THR A 24 5.21 35.49 -2.92
C THR A 24 6.47 36.35 -3.05
N GLN A 25 7.39 36.30 -2.07
CA GLN A 25 8.68 36.98 -2.16
C GLN A 25 9.52 36.53 -3.36
N ARG A 26 9.54 35.22 -3.66
CA ARG A 26 10.30 34.71 -4.81
C ARG A 26 9.74 35.24 -6.11
N PHE A 27 8.42 35.37 -6.20
CA PHE A 27 7.76 35.97 -7.35
C PHE A 27 8.10 37.46 -7.50
N GLN A 28 8.04 38.24 -6.42
CA GLN A 28 8.43 39.66 -6.41
C GLN A 28 9.90 39.85 -6.86
N ILE A 29 10.83 39.04 -6.33
CA ILE A 29 12.25 39.09 -6.72
C ILE A 29 12.42 38.76 -8.21
N ALA A 30 11.78 37.69 -8.69
CA ALA A 30 11.85 37.29 -10.09
C ALA A 30 11.29 38.38 -11.02
N MET A 31 10.19 39.03 -10.63
CA MET A 31 9.61 40.14 -11.37
C MET A 31 10.55 41.34 -11.44
N ARG A 32 11.15 41.75 -10.31
CA ARG A 32 12.13 42.85 -10.27
C ARG A 32 13.33 42.56 -11.17
N GLN A 33 13.89 41.35 -11.10
CA GLN A 33 14.99 40.91 -11.97
C GLN A 33 14.60 40.93 -13.46
N MET A 34 13.39 40.47 -13.79
CA MET A 34 12.89 40.50 -15.16
C MET A 34 12.83 41.94 -15.68
N ILE A 35 12.33 42.88 -14.87
CA ILE A 35 12.22 44.30 -15.25
C ILE A 35 13.60 44.93 -15.42
N GLU A 36 14.55 44.64 -14.52
CA GLU A 36 15.94 45.06 -14.67
C GLU A 36 16.55 44.59 -15.99
N GLN A 37 16.36 43.32 -16.32
CA GLN A 37 16.85 42.73 -17.56
C GLN A 37 16.21 43.39 -18.78
N LYS A 38 14.91 43.68 -18.76
CA LYS A 38 14.20 44.33 -19.87
C LYS A 38 14.67 45.76 -20.10
N ILE A 39 14.82 46.56 -19.05
CA ILE A 39 15.35 47.94 -19.14
C ILE A 39 16.76 47.91 -19.74
N THR A 40 17.63 47.06 -19.18
CA THR A 40 19.02 46.94 -19.63
C THR A 40 19.10 46.49 -21.09
N LEU A 41 18.30 45.50 -21.48
CA LEU A 41 18.27 44.99 -22.85
C LEU A 41 17.81 46.07 -23.84
N CYS A 42 16.75 46.80 -23.51
CA CYS A 42 16.20 47.85 -24.37
C CYS A 42 17.20 48.98 -24.59
N VAL A 43 17.82 49.47 -23.51
CA VAL A 43 18.82 50.56 -23.63
C VAL A 43 20.08 50.11 -24.37
N LYS A 44 20.54 48.87 -24.17
CA LYS A 44 21.67 48.32 -24.94
C LYS A 44 21.34 48.10 -26.42
N GLN A 45 20.12 47.66 -26.74
CA GLN A 45 19.67 47.56 -28.12
C GLN A 45 19.62 48.93 -28.79
N MET A 46 19.16 49.96 -28.06
CA MET A 46 19.19 51.34 -28.51
C MET A 46 20.63 51.83 -28.73
N GLU A 47 21.56 51.57 -27.80
CA GLU A 47 22.98 51.89 -27.94
C GLU A 47 23.57 51.29 -29.22
N VAL A 48 23.36 49.98 -29.43
CA VAL A 48 23.85 49.26 -30.62
C VAL A 48 23.22 49.79 -31.90
N HIS A 49 21.93 50.10 -31.88
CA HIS A 49 21.25 50.65 -33.05
C HIS A 49 21.79 52.03 -33.41
N LEU A 50 21.87 52.94 -32.43
CA LEU A 50 22.40 54.29 -32.63
C LEU A 50 23.86 54.26 -33.09
N ALA A 51 24.69 53.39 -32.51
CA ALA A 51 26.08 53.23 -32.91
C ALA A 51 26.28 52.70 -34.34
N LYS A 52 25.28 51.98 -34.89
CA LYS A 52 25.30 51.50 -36.29
C LYS A 52 24.71 52.52 -37.26
N SER A 53 23.71 53.28 -36.83
CA SER A 53 23.03 54.26 -37.68
C SER A 53 23.78 55.58 -37.81
N LEU A 54 24.63 55.91 -36.84
CA LEU A 54 25.44 57.12 -36.81
C LEU A 54 26.91 56.74 -37.03
N ASP A 55 27.58 57.37 -37.98
CA ASP A 55 29.04 57.25 -38.17
C ASP A 55 29.77 58.01 -37.05
N LEU A 56 29.78 57.42 -35.85
CA LEU A 56 30.31 58.04 -34.64
C LEU A 56 31.84 57.87 -34.54
N ASN A 57 32.52 58.94 -34.13
CA ASN A 57 33.93 58.85 -33.73
C ASN A 57 34.07 58.08 -32.39
N ASP A 58 35.27 57.61 -32.08
CA ASP A 58 35.50 56.80 -30.87
C ASP A 58 35.17 57.56 -29.56
N THR A 59 35.36 58.88 -29.55
CA THR A 59 34.97 59.74 -28.42
C THR A 59 33.45 59.83 -28.27
N ASP A 60 32.71 59.84 -29.37
CA ASP A 60 31.25 59.91 -29.38
C ASP A 60 30.64 58.56 -28.97
N LYS A 61 31.26 57.44 -29.36
CA LYS A 61 30.89 56.09 -28.90
C LYS A 61 31.02 55.94 -27.38
N ILE A 62 32.12 56.44 -26.80
CA ILE A 62 32.32 56.43 -25.35
C ILE A 62 31.28 57.31 -24.64
N THR A 63 30.95 58.46 -25.23
CA THR A 63 29.95 59.38 -24.68
C THR A 63 28.55 58.78 -24.75
N LEU A 64 28.19 58.14 -25.87
CA LEU A 64 26.93 57.41 -26.05
C LEU A 64 26.78 56.33 -24.99
N LYS A 65 27.79 55.48 -24.80
CA LYS A 65 27.77 54.43 -23.78
C LYS A 65 27.55 54.99 -22.38
N ARG A 66 28.29 56.03 -22.00
CA ARG A 66 28.10 56.71 -20.70
C ARG A 66 26.71 57.30 -20.54
N SER A 67 26.12 57.82 -21.62
CA SER A 67 24.76 58.37 -21.59
C SER A 67 23.70 57.27 -21.46
N CYS A 68 23.90 56.13 -22.12
CA CYS A 68 23.06 54.93 -21.99
C CYS A 68 23.15 54.33 -20.58
N ASP A 69 24.34 54.23 -20.00
CA ASP A 69 24.53 53.77 -18.62
C ASP A 69 23.81 54.69 -17.61
N LYS A 70 23.92 56.01 -17.79
CA LYS A 70 23.16 56.99 -16.98
C LYS A 70 21.65 56.83 -17.15
N LEU A 71 21.19 56.58 -18.38
CA LEU A 71 19.78 56.37 -18.67
C LEU A 71 19.25 55.12 -17.97
N ILE A 72 20.02 54.02 -17.94
CA ILE A 72 19.67 52.80 -17.19
C ILE A 72 19.52 53.12 -15.70
N CYS A 73 20.47 53.84 -15.10
CA CYS A 73 20.37 54.25 -13.70
C CYS A 73 19.11 55.07 -13.42
N LEU A 74 18.80 56.06 -14.26
CA LEU A 74 17.60 56.88 -14.12
C LEU A 74 16.32 56.05 -14.24
N TYR A 75 16.27 55.08 -15.16
CA TYR A 75 15.11 54.19 -15.26
C TYR A 75 14.93 53.33 -14.01
N PHE A 76 16.01 52.82 -13.41
CA PHE A 76 15.92 52.06 -12.16
C PHE A 76 15.42 52.91 -11.00
N GLU A 77 15.98 54.11 -10.80
CA GLU A 77 15.56 55.04 -9.76
C GLU A 77 14.09 55.46 -9.91
N LYS A 78 13.62 55.62 -11.15
CA LYS A 78 12.23 55.98 -11.42
C LYS A 78 11.25 54.81 -11.35
N ALA A 79 11.72 53.59 -11.62
CA ALA A 79 10.89 52.39 -11.55
C ALA A 79 10.64 51.93 -10.10
N GLU A 80 11.57 52.20 -9.19
CA GLU A 80 11.53 51.74 -7.80
C GLU A 80 10.19 51.97 -7.06
N PRO A 81 9.60 53.20 -7.03
CA PRO A 81 8.33 53.41 -6.33
C PRO A 81 7.15 52.64 -6.95
N PHE A 82 7.15 52.46 -8.27
CA PHE A 82 6.11 51.68 -8.94
C PHE A 82 6.27 50.19 -8.67
N LEU A 83 7.50 49.71 -8.51
CA LEU A 83 7.75 48.32 -8.15
C LEU A 83 7.32 48.03 -6.71
N GLU A 84 7.46 48.98 -5.80
CA GLU A 84 6.91 48.86 -4.44
C GLU A 84 5.38 48.78 -4.43
N GLU A 85 4.71 49.60 -5.26
CA GLU A 85 3.25 49.53 -5.41
C GLU A 85 2.80 48.19 -6.00
N ILE A 86 3.49 47.70 -7.03
CA ILE A 86 3.21 46.38 -7.62
C ILE A 86 3.44 45.27 -6.59
N ASP A 87 4.51 45.33 -5.80
CA ASP A 87 4.79 44.34 -4.76
C ASP A 87 3.65 44.30 -3.72
N SER A 88 3.10 45.46 -3.34
CA SER A 88 1.93 45.53 -2.45
C SER A 88 0.67 44.91 -3.05
N GLU A 89 0.42 45.13 -4.35
CA GLU A 89 -0.72 44.49 -5.03
C GLU A 89 -0.52 42.98 -5.18
N ILE A 90 0.71 42.53 -5.45
CA ILE A 90 1.05 41.11 -5.47
C ILE A 90 0.77 40.47 -4.11
N GLU A 91 1.15 41.13 -3.01
CA GLU A 91 0.83 40.65 -1.66
C GLU A 91 -0.67 40.54 -1.46
N LYS A 92 -1.48 41.52 -1.88
CA LYS A 92 -2.94 41.45 -1.74
C LYS A 92 -3.56 40.29 -2.52
N ILE A 93 -3.03 39.98 -3.70
CA ILE A 93 -3.57 38.94 -4.59
C ILE A 93 -3.15 37.54 -4.14
N LEU A 94 -1.87 37.38 -3.75
CA LEU A 94 -1.30 36.08 -3.42
C LEU A 94 -1.41 35.74 -1.92
N ASN A 95 -1.82 36.68 -1.08
CA ASN A 95 -2.05 36.40 0.33
C ASN A 95 -3.33 35.59 0.54
N ILE A 96 -3.20 34.45 1.22
CA ILE A 96 -4.34 33.68 1.68
C ILE A 96 -4.79 34.26 3.02
N PRO A 97 -6.04 34.72 3.16
CA PRO A 97 -6.54 35.25 4.42
C PRO A 97 -6.50 34.20 5.53
N ALA A 98 -6.14 34.60 6.75
CA ALA A 98 -6.04 33.68 7.89
C ALA A 98 -7.37 32.98 8.26
N ASN A 99 -8.50 33.51 7.81
CA ASN A 99 -9.83 32.92 8.00
C ASN A 99 -10.23 31.94 6.88
N VAL A 100 -9.37 31.70 5.90
CA VAL A 100 -9.62 30.78 4.79
C VAL A 100 -8.79 29.52 5.01
N LEU A 101 -9.47 28.39 5.13
CA LEU A 101 -8.86 27.07 5.11
C LEU A 101 -8.84 26.55 3.67
N LEU A 102 -7.68 26.07 3.22
CA LEU A 102 -7.54 25.46 1.91
C LEU A 102 -8.29 24.13 1.85
N PRO A 103 -8.81 23.73 0.67
CA PRO A 103 -9.49 22.44 0.51
C PRO A 103 -8.64 21.23 0.90
N GLN A 104 -7.32 21.36 0.79
CA GLN A 104 -6.35 20.32 1.15
C GLN A 104 -6.32 20.06 2.66
N ASP A 105 -6.73 21.05 3.45
CA ASP A 105 -6.70 21.00 4.92
C ASP A 105 -8.10 20.80 5.50
N GLU A 106 -9.12 20.43 4.70
CA GLU A 106 -10.48 20.13 5.22
C GLU A 106 -10.47 19.11 6.35
N VAL A 107 -9.55 18.14 6.33
CA VAL A 107 -9.34 17.17 7.41
C VAL A 107 -8.91 17.81 8.73
N GLN A 108 -8.32 19.00 8.69
CA GLN A 108 -7.95 19.78 9.88
C GLN A 108 -9.15 20.52 10.51
N LEU A 109 -10.32 20.56 9.86
CA LEU A 109 -11.53 21.12 10.47
C LEU A 109 -11.92 20.37 11.75
N GLN A 110 -11.69 19.06 11.76
CA GLN A 110 -11.84 18.21 12.93
C GLN A 110 -10.46 17.83 13.43
N GLN A 111 -9.89 18.69 14.25
CA GLN A 111 -8.61 18.39 14.90
C GLN A 111 -8.81 17.24 15.89
N LEU A 112 -8.20 16.10 15.59
CA LEU A 112 -8.04 15.01 16.55
C LEU A 112 -6.95 15.40 17.54
N SER A 113 -7.25 15.31 18.83
CA SER A 113 -6.23 15.48 19.86
C SER A 113 -5.26 14.31 19.85
N ASP A 114 -4.03 14.53 20.32
CA ASP A 114 -3.03 13.47 20.46
C ASP A 114 -3.52 12.32 21.36
N ALA A 115 -4.34 12.65 22.36
CA ALA A 115 -4.97 11.68 23.24
C ALA A 115 -5.96 10.78 22.48
N GLU A 116 -6.85 11.38 21.68
CA GLU A 116 -7.80 10.65 20.85
C GLU A 116 -7.09 9.78 19.81
N TYR A 117 -6.04 10.31 19.17
CA TYR A 117 -5.22 9.55 18.24
C TYR A 117 -4.56 8.34 18.91
N SER A 118 -3.99 8.52 20.11
CA SER A 118 -3.40 7.42 20.86
C SER A 118 -4.44 6.37 21.26
N THR A 119 -5.66 6.79 21.65
CA THR A 119 -6.73 5.83 21.97
C THR A 119 -7.16 5.04 20.74
N LEU A 120 -7.34 5.70 19.60
CA LEU A 120 -7.72 5.04 18.35
C LEU A 120 -6.63 4.07 17.87
N LYS A 121 -5.36 4.43 18.02
CA LYS A 121 -4.23 3.55 17.71
C LYS A 121 -4.24 2.28 18.57
N ASN A 122 -4.46 2.43 19.88
CA ASN A 122 -4.53 1.29 20.78
C ASN A 122 -5.73 0.38 20.45
N GLU A 123 -6.89 0.96 20.12
CA GLU A 123 -8.07 0.21 19.70
C GLU A 123 -7.81 -0.60 18.41
N VAL A 124 -7.15 0.01 17.42
CA VAL A 124 -6.75 -0.68 16.18
C VAL A 124 -5.81 -1.86 16.47
N ASP A 125 -4.84 -1.68 17.38
CA ASP A 125 -3.91 -2.74 17.75
C ASP A 125 -4.61 -3.89 18.52
N GLU A 126 -5.57 -3.56 19.38
CA GLU A 126 -6.39 -4.56 20.08
C GLU A 126 -7.30 -5.34 19.12
N LEU A 127 -7.94 -4.64 18.18
CA LEU A 127 -8.76 -5.26 17.14
C LEU A 127 -7.94 -6.20 16.26
N ARG A 128 -6.73 -5.80 15.84
CA ARG A 128 -5.81 -6.69 15.09
C ARG A 128 -5.50 -7.97 15.85
N LYS A 129 -5.10 -7.87 17.12
CA LYS A 129 -4.84 -9.05 17.96
C LYS A 129 -6.09 -9.93 18.14
N ARG A 130 -7.27 -9.33 18.19
CA ARG A 130 -8.53 -10.07 18.29
C ARG A 130 -8.84 -10.81 17.00
N VAL A 131 -8.61 -10.20 15.84
CA VAL A 131 -8.75 -10.84 14.53
C VAL A 131 -7.78 -12.00 14.38
N GLU A 132 -6.50 -11.81 14.73
CA GLU A 132 -5.49 -12.88 14.68
C GLU A 132 -5.85 -14.07 15.57
N ARG A 133 -6.29 -13.82 16.81
CA ARG A 133 -6.77 -14.88 17.70
C ARG A 133 -8.02 -15.58 17.15
N GLY A 134 -8.94 -14.82 16.56
CA GLY A 134 -10.13 -15.35 15.90
C GLY A 134 -9.77 -16.30 14.76
N ALA A 135 -8.84 -15.90 13.89
CA ALA A 135 -8.36 -16.74 12.79
C ALA A 135 -7.67 -18.02 13.28
N LEU A 136 -6.86 -17.93 14.35
CA LEU A 136 -6.24 -19.11 14.94
C LEU A 136 -7.29 -20.07 15.53
N MET A 137 -8.28 -19.53 16.24
CA MET A 137 -9.37 -20.33 16.81
C MET A 137 -10.18 -21.03 15.73
N ASP A 138 -10.51 -20.32 14.64
CA ASP A 138 -11.27 -20.86 13.51
C ASP A 138 -10.52 -22.02 12.82
N ALA A 139 -9.20 -21.89 12.68
CA ALA A 139 -8.35 -22.96 12.16
C ALA A 139 -8.30 -24.18 13.10
N LEU A 140 -8.26 -23.97 14.42
CA LEU A 140 -8.28 -25.06 15.40
C LEU A 140 -9.62 -25.80 15.40
N LEU A 141 -10.74 -25.05 15.39
CA LEU A 141 -12.08 -25.64 15.33
C LEU A 141 -12.29 -26.42 14.04
N SER A 142 -11.82 -25.90 12.90
CA SER A 142 -11.87 -26.62 11.62
C SER A 142 -11.10 -27.94 11.68
N ALA A 143 -9.93 -27.95 12.32
CA ALA A 143 -9.15 -29.18 12.49
C ALA A 143 -9.83 -30.18 13.45
N GLU A 144 -10.45 -29.71 14.53
CA GLU A 144 -11.22 -30.55 15.45
C GLU A 144 -12.43 -31.17 14.75
N ASP A 145 -13.17 -30.42 13.94
CA ASP A 145 -14.30 -30.92 13.16
C ASP A 145 -13.87 -32.03 12.19
N GLU A 146 -12.71 -31.88 11.54
CA GLU A 146 -12.14 -32.93 10.66
C GLU A 146 -11.77 -34.20 11.45
N GLU A 147 -11.16 -34.07 12.63
CA GLU A 147 -10.84 -35.21 13.50
C GLU A 147 -12.10 -35.92 14.00
N LEU A 148 -13.11 -35.17 14.45
CA LEU A 148 -14.39 -35.73 14.90
C LEU A 148 -15.11 -36.47 13.76
N ALA A 149 -15.12 -35.92 12.55
CA ALA A 149 -15.66 -36.60 11.38
C ALA A 149 -14.92 -37.92 11.08
N SER A 150 -13.60 -37.96 11.28
CA SER A 150 -12.82 -39.21 11.16
C SER A 150 -13.23 -40.24 12.21
N VAL A 151 -13.37 -39.83 13.47
CA VAL A 151 -13.79 -40.71 14.57
C VAL A 151 -15.21 -41.24 14.36
N GLU A 152 -16.14 -40.38 13.91
CA GLU A 152 -17.51 -40.78 13.61
C GLU A 152 -17.56 -41.87 12.53
N ASN A 153 -16.78 -41.74 11.46
CA ASN A 153 -16.65 -42.77 10.43
C ASN A 153 -16.13 -44.10 11.00
N VAL A 154 -15.13 -44.08 11.87
CA VAL A 154 -14.62 -45.29 12.53
C VAL A 154 -15.67 -45.92 13.43
N CYS A 155 -16.45 -45.11 14.15
CA CYS A 155 -17.51 -45.60 15.02
C CYS A 155 -18.64 -46.26 14.21
N GLU A 156 -19.04 -45.67 13.08
CA GLU A 156 -20.01 -46.27 12.15
C GLU A 156 -19.50 -47.59 11.56
N MET A 157 -18.24 -47.67 11.16
CA MET A 157 -17.62 -48.93 10.74
C MET A 157 -17.63 -49.98 11.86
N ALA A 158 -17.32 -49.58 13.10
CA ALA A 158 -17.35 -50.49 14.24
C ALA A 158 -18.77 -51.01 14.53
N LYS A 159 -19.80 -50.16 14.42
CA LYS A 159 -21.21 -50.57 14.54
C LYS A 159 -21.59 -51.59 13.46
N GLN A 160 -21.19 -51.36 12.21
CA GLN A 160 -21.43 -52.31 11.12
C GLN A 160 -20.76 -53.66 11.39
N ASN A 161 -19.48 -53.65 11.77
CA ASN A 161 -18.75 -54.87 12.11
C ASN A 161 -19.39 -55.62 13.30
N MET A 162 -19.86 -54.90 14.33
CA MET A 162 -20.59 -55.52 15.44
C MET A 162 -21.90 -56.18 14.97
N ALA A 163 -22.66 -55.51 14.10
CA ALA A 163 -23.88 -56.09 13.54
C ALA A 163 -23.60 -57.36 12.72
N GLU A 164 -22.48 -57.40 11.98
CA GLU A 164 -22.03 -58.61 11.27
C GLU A 164 -21.67 -59.75 12.24
N VAL A 165 -20.94 -59.45 13.31
CA VAL A 165 -20.59 -60.44 14.34
C VAL A 165 -21.85 -60.95 15.06
N ASP A 166 -22.80 -60.09 15.38
CA ASP A 166 -24.08 -60.48 15.98
C ASP A 166 -24.91 -61.36 15.04
N MET A 167 -24.92 -61.05 13.73
CA MET A 167 -25.53 -61.91 12.72
C MET A 167 -24.87 -63.29 12.67
N MET A 168 -23.53 -63.36 12.70
CA MET A 168 -22.81 -64.64 12.77
C MET A 168 -23.13 -65.40 14.06
N PHE A 169 -23.12 -64.74 15.21
CA PHE A 169 -23.45 -65.35 16.50
C PHE A 169 -24.87 -65.92 16.52
N ASN A 170 -25.84 -65.20 15.98
CA ASN A 170 -27.22 -65.69 15.82
C ASN A 170 -27.29 -66.90 14.87
N PHE A 171 -26.53 -66.88 13.76
CA PHE A 171 -26.42 -68.02 12.85
C PHE A 171 -25.83 -69.28 13.53
N PHE A 172 -24.83 -69.10 14.40
CA PHE A 172 -24.21 -70.18 15.17
C PHE A 172 -25.01 -70.61 16.42
N ASN A 173 -25.89 -69.76 16.96
CA ASN A 173 -26.81 -70.16 18.03
C ASN A 173 -27.96 -71.04 17.53
N ASP A 174 -28.19 -71.07 16.21
CA ASP A 174 -29.13 -72.02 15.60
C ASP A 174 -28.52 -73.43 15.67
N HIS A 175 -28.87 -74.19 16.71
CA HIS A 175 -28.21 -75.44 17.10
C HIS A 175 -28.13 -76.50 15.99
N GLU A 176 -28.97 -76.42 14.96
CA GLU A 176 -28.94 -77.31 13.80
C GLU A 176 -27.79 -77.00 12.84
N SER A 177 -27.48 -75.72 12.60
CA SER A 177 -26.42 -75.32 11.65
C SER A 177 -25.04 -75.71 12.17
N VAL A 178 -24.79 -75.50 13.47
CA VAL A 178 -23.54 -75.88 14.14
C VAL A 178 -23.38 -77.39 14.21
N LYS A 179 -24.45 -78.13 14.51
CA LYS A 179 -24.42 -79.59 14.46
C LYS A 179 -24.13 -80.09 13.06
N ALA A 180 -24.69 -79.48 12.01
CA ALA A 180 -24.42 -79.86 10.63
C ALA A 180 -22.93 -79.65 10.27
N VAL A 181 -22.36 -78.50 10.62
CA VAL A 181 -20.93 -78.20 10.39
C VAL A 181 -20.02 -79.12 11.22
N GLN A 182 -20.37 -79.38 12.49
CA GLN A 182 -19.63 -80.27 13.37
C GLN A 182 -19.69 -81.73 12.88
N ASN A 183 -20.85 -82.18 12.41
CA ASN A 183 -21.02 -83.51 11.84
C ASN A 183 -20.26 -83.66 10.52
N ALA A 184 -20.29 -82.65 9.65
CA ALA A 184 -19.53 -82.64 8.40
C ALA A 184 -18.02 -82.65 8.65
N THR A 185 -17.53 -81.87 9.62
CA THR A 185 -16.11 -81.87 10.00
C THR A 185 -15.69 -83.17 10.69
N GLN A 186 -16.53 -83.75 11.55
CA GLN A 186 -16.27 -85.08 12.11
C GLN A 186 -16.29 -86.18 11.05
N PHE A 187 -17.20 -86.12 10.08
CA PHE A 187 -17.24 -87.03 8.95
C PHE A 187 -15.97 -86.92 8.11
N LEU A 188 -15.56 -85.70 7.74
CA LEU A 188 -14.29 -85.48 7.03
C LEU A 188 -13.11 -86.02 7.86
N ARG A 189 -13.05 -85.72 9.16
CA ARG A 189 -11.99 -86.21 10.06
C ARG A 189 -11.95 -87.73 10.15
N ALA A 190 -13.11 -88.40 10.18
CA ALA A 190 -13.22 -89.86 10.19
C ALA A 190 -12.82 -90.50 8.84
N ASN A 191 -12.93 -89.76 7.74
CA ASN A 191 -12.52 -90.20 6.40
C ASN A 191 -11.06 -89.88 6.06
N ILE A 192 -10.38 -88.98 6.78
CA ILE A 192 -8.94 -88.70 6.60
C ILE A 192 -8.07 -89.97 6.68
N PRO A 193 -8.26 -90.91 7.64
CA PRO A 193 -7.53 -92.17 7.68
C PRO A 193 -7.79 -93.06 6.46
N PHE A 194 -9.03 -93.11 5.96
CA PHE A 194 -9.41 -93.89 4.78
C PHE A 194 -8.81 -93.30 3.50
N LEU A 195 -8.82 -91.97 3.34
CA LEU A 195 -8.18 -91.30 2.19
C LEU A 195 -6.65 -91.45 2.23
N LYS A 196 -6.02 -91.48 3.41
CA LYS A 196 -4.61 -91.84 3.56
C LYS A 196 -4.32 -93.29 3.19
N GLN A 197 -5.24 -94.21 3.48
CA GLN A 197 -5.13 -95.61 3.05
C GLN A 197 -5.34 -95.78 1.55
N ILE A 198 -6.31 -95.08 0.93
CA ILE A 198 -6.55 -95.13 -0.52
C ILE A 198 -5.36 -94.56 -1.29
N ASN A 199 -4.77 -93.45 -0.85
CA ASN A 199 -3.54 -92.93 -1.44
C ASN A 199 -2.34 -93.89 -1.25
N ASN A 200 -2.26 -94.62 -0.14
CA ASN A 200 -1.22 -95.65 0.01
C ASN A 200 -1.50 -96.90 -0.84
N PHE A 201 -2.75 -97.26 -1.08
CA PHE A 201 -3.14 -98.41 -1.91
C PHE A 201 -3.03 -98.14 -3.43
N GLU A 202 -3.17 -96.89 -3.88
CA GLU A 202 -2.92 -96.51 -5.28
C GLU A 202 -1.42 -96.42 -5.62
N PHE A 203 -0.54 -96.20 -4.63
CA PHE A 203 0.92 -96.26 -4.84
C PHE A 203 1.52 -97.67 -4.70
N ASP A 204 0.91 -98.59 -3.93
CA ASP A 204 1.41 -99.97 -3.78
C ASP A 204 0.90 -100.96 -4.86
N ASN A 205 -0.08 -100.58 -5.69
CA ASN A 205 -0.56 -101.39 -6.83
C ASN A 205 -0.08 -100.87 -8.20
N ALA A 206 0.91 -99.97 -8.22
CA ALA A 206 1.57 -99.45 -9.43
C ALA A 206 3.11 -99.59 -9.35
N SER A 207 3.61 -100.75 -8.89
CA SER A 207 5.02 -101.17 -9.01
C SER A 207 5.14 -102.66 -9.29
#